data_AF-A0A4U1J0A8-F1
#
_entry.id   AF-A0A4U1J0A8-F1
#
_cell.length_a   1.000
_cell.length_b   1.000
_cell.length_c   1.000
_cell.angle_alpha   90.00
_cell.angle_beta   90.00
_cell.angle_gamma   90.00
#
_symmetry.space_group_name_H-M   'P 1'
#
loop_
_entity.id
_entity.type
_entity.pdbx_description
1 polymer ?
#
loop_
_entity_poly.entity_id
_entity_poly.type
_entity_poly.pdbx_seq_one_letter_code
_entity_poly.pdbx_strand_id
1 'polypeptide(L)'
;MAQVARKGIDECSGHDGCLPRKAIEGSPDVFLDGHAVVRVGDLWEPHDGPDHPHHDSVAEEGSDEIYVNGKAVVRVGDCLDCGSVVKTGSMALFAGGKKTPKKAPEEAEDRPNRAERQNKVLLKMKPGKMPRASVEAPMDRARAQKLVPLAKKLGAKYGIPPALLLGLASRESGFGRHLRADGYGKYDPDGYGMFQVDKEFHKPKGGPFSLDHAEQAMRIWSDTYKSVKAAHPSWTREQLLAGSIAGYNFGSGNVRTQPRDSASWAKLDDGSAGDDYSRDVWARARYFSKRLKWD
;
A
#
# COMPACT_ATOMS: atom_id res chain seq x y z
N MET A 1 15.68 30.27 -7.60
CA MET A 1 16.12 29.66 -6.33
C MET A 1 14.92 29.56 -5.40
N ALA A 2 14.84 28.54 -4.55
CA ALA A 2 13.72 28.32 -3.64
C ALA A 2 14.22 27.89 -2.25
N GLN A 3 13.42 28.14 -1.21
CA GLN A 3 13.77 27.86 0.19
C GLN A 3 13.98 26.37 0.42
N VAL A 4 15.03 26.00 1.16
CA VAL A 4 15.35 24.61 1.48
C VAL A 4 14.43 24.08 2.58
N ALA A 5 13.86 22.89 2.39
CA ALA A 5 12.99 22.25 3.37
C ALA A 5 13.79 21.51 4.47
N ARG A 6 13.24 21.51 5.68
CA ARG A 6 13.86 20.94 6.89
C ARG A 6 12.93 19.96 7.60
N LYS A 7 13.52 18.89 8.14
CA LYS A 7 12.82 17.84 8.89
C LYS A 7 12.11 18.41 10.13
N GLY A 8 10.87 17.95 10.35
CA GLY A 8 10.10 18.18 11.57
C GLY A 8 9.48 19.56 11.71
N ILE A 9 9.71 20.45 10.74
CA ILE A 9 9.19 21.83 10.76
C ILE A 9 8.54 22.23 9.45
N ASP A 10 9.10 21.84 8.30
CA ASP A 10 8.57 22.26 7.00
C ASP A 10 7.49 21.33 6.47
N GLU A 11 6.48 21.92 5.83
CA GLU A 11 5.21 21.30 5.49
C GLU A 11 4.98 21.22 3.97
N CYS A 12 4.25 20.19 3.53
CA CYS A 12 3.75 20.07 2.17
C CYS A 12 2.32 20.63 2.04
N SER A 13 1.82 20.74 0.81
CA SER A 13 0.49 21.27 0.50
C SER A 13 -0.67 20.38 0.97
N GLY A 14 -0.42 19.10 1.26
CA GLY A 14 -1.48 18.09 1.22
C GLY A 14 -1.93 17.80 -0.23
N HIS A 15 -2.91 16.91 -0.38
CA HIS A 15 -3.60 16.60 -1.64
C HIS A 15 -4.96 15.99 -1.33
N ASP A 16 -5.90 16.02 -2.29
CA ASP A 16 -7.25 15.45 -2.14
C ASP A 16 -7.98 15.94 -0.86
N GLY A 17 -7.83 17.24 -0.54
CA GLY A 17 -8.46 17.86 0.64
C GLY A 17 -7.79 17.55 1.99
N CYS A 18 -6.72 16.75 2.02
CA CYS A 18 -5.98 16.49 3.25
C CYS A 18 -5.10 17.66 3.69
N LEU A 19 -4.90 17.77 5.01
CA LEU A 19 -4.10 18.82 5.64
C LEU A 19 -2.60 18.71 5.25
N PRO A 20 -1.86 19.83 5.35
CA PRO A 20 -0.40 19.85 5.33
C PRO A 20 0.23 18.85 6.31
N ARG A 21 1.39 18.29 5.91
CA ARG A 21 2.14 17.27 6.65
C ARG A 21 3.61 17.61 6.66
N LYS A 22 4.34 17.20 7.70
CA LYS A 22 5.77 17.50 7.86
C LYS A 22 6.68 16.44 7.28
N ALA A 23 7.90 16.84 6.93
CA ALA A 23 8.98 15.91 6.64
C ALA A 23 9.44 15.19 7.93
N ILE A 24 9.61 13.87 7.89
CA ILE A 24 10.01 13.04 9.06
C ILE A 24 11.41 12.44 8.92
N GLU A 25 11.98 12.47 7.71
CA GLU A 25 13.38 12.15 7.44
C GLU A 25 14.13 13.38 6.92
N GLY A 26 15.45 13.29 6.96
CA GLY A 26 16.37 14.32 6.48
C GLY A 26 17.80 13.77 6.51
N SER A 27 18.77 14.64 6.21
CA SER A 27 20.19 14.34 6.33
C SER A 27 20.57 13.87 7.75
N PRO A 28 21.46 12.87 7.89
CA PRO A 28 21.93 12.44 9.20
C PRO A 28 22.93 13.42 9.84
N ASP A 29 23.54 14.31 9.06
CA ASP A 29 24.72 15.10 9.46
C ASP A 29 24.73 16.55 8.94
N VAL A 30 23.85 16.92 8.01
CA VAL A 30 23.72 18.28 7.50
C VAL A 30 22.43 18.93 8.00
N PHE A 31 22.61 20.01 8.75
CA PHE A 31 21.54 20.73 9.43
C PHE A 31 21.45 22.17 8.93
N LEU A 32 20.22 22.68 8.87
CA LEU A 32 19.88 24.07 8.58
C LEU A 32 18.90 24.55 9.65
N ASP A 33 19.25 25.65 10.34
CA ASP A 33 18.52 26.18 11.49
C ASP A 33 18.29 25.14 12.61
N GLY A 34 19.24 24.23 12.80
CA GLY A 34 19.14 23.15 13.80
C GLY A 34 18.29 21.95 13.37
N HIS A 35 17.73 21.94 12.15
CA HIS A 35 16.93 20.84 11.61
C HIS A 35 17.64 20.16 10.44
N ALA A 36 17.51 18.85 10.31
CA ALA A 36 18.11 18.11 9.20
C ALA A 36 17.56 18.58 7.84
N VAL A 37 18.44 18.79 6.85
CA VAL A 37 18.05 19.16 5.48
C VAL A 37 17.29 18.01 4.82
N VAL A 38 16.13 18.28 4.23
CA VAL A 38 15.33 17.29 3.48
C VAL A 38 15.92 17.11 2.08
N ARG A 39 16.03 15.85 1.65
CA ARG A 39 16.60 15.48 0.35
C ARG A 39 15.64 14.57 -0.42
N VAL A 40 15.90 14.40 -1.72
CA VAL A 40 15.11 13.51 -2.56
C VAL A 40 15.05 12.11 -1.95
N GLY A 41 13.82 11.63 -1.86
CA GLY A 41 13.40 10.36 -1.30
C GLY A 41 13.28 10.31 0.23
N ASP A 42 13.54 11.39 0.96
CA ASP A 42 13.26 11.46 2.41
C ASP A 42 11.74 11.50 2.65
N LEU A 43 11.27 10.79 3.69
CA LEU A 43 9.86 10.57 4.01
C LEU A 43 9.14 11.79 4.62
N TRP A 44 7.83 11.81 4.40
CA TRP A 44 6.84 12.72 4.99
C TRP A 44 5.80 11.95 5.80
N GLU A 45 5.19 12.59 6.81
CA GLU A 45 4.21 11.96 7.71
C GLU A 45 3.10 11.28 6.89
N PRO A 46 2.72 10.02 7.17
CA PRO A 46 1.66 9.35 6.41
C PRO A 46 0.28 9.93 6.73
N HIS A 47 -0.70 9.71 5.83
CA HIS A 47 -2.07 10.17 6.03
C HIS A 47 -3.08 9.33 5.23
N ASP A 48 -4.34 9.42 5.63
CA ASP A 48 -5.52 9.06 4.83
C ASP A 48 -6.47 10.25 4.69
N GLY A 49 -7.38 10.15 3.72
CA GLY A 49 -8.46 11.11 3.50
C GLY A 49 -9.79 10.42 3.16
N PRO A 50 -10.88 11.20 3.04
CA PRO A 50 -12.15 10.69 2.53
C PRO A 50 -12.03 10.09 1.12
N ASP A 51 -11.20 10.73 0.30
CA ASP A 51 -11.07 10.48 -1.14
C ASP A 51 -9.90 9.55 -1.49
N HIS A 52 -9.02 9.25 -0.53
CA HIS A 52 -7.89 8.36 -0.76
C HIS A 52 -7.45 7.59 0.49
N PRO A 53 -6.87 6.42 0.29
CA PRO A 53 -6.50 5.49 1.34
C PRO A 53 -5.19 5.90 2.03
N HIS A 54 -4.92 5.30 3.20
CA HIS A 54 -3.73 5.65 3.96
C HIS A 54 -2.44 5.27 3.22
N HIS A 55 -1.53 6.23 3.09
CA HIS A 55 -0.22 6.05 2.45
C HIS A 55 0.85 6.98 3.05
N ASP A 56 2.12 6.58 2.87
CA ASP A 56 3.30 7.41 3.07
C ASP A 56 3.66 8.14 1.77
N SER A 57 4.56 9.14 1.86
CA SER A 57 5.09 9.83 0.68
C SER A 57 6.55 10.20 0.86
N VAL A 58 7.28 10.27 -0.24
CA VAL A 58 8.67 10.74 -0.29
C VAL A 58 8.80 11.96 -1.19
N ALA A 59 9.83 12.78 -0.97
CA ALA A 59 10.21 13.79 -1.94
C ALA A 59 10.65 13.13 -3.26
N GLU A 60 9.98 13.41 -4.37
CA GLU A 60 10.27 12.86 -5.69
C GLU A 60 11.22 13.75 -6.48
N GLU A 61 11.16 15.07 -6.24
CA GLU A 61 11.96 16.07 -6.94
C GLU A 61 12.83 16.87 -5.97
N GLY A 62 13.92 17.43 -6.48
CA GLY A 62 14.82 18.34 -5.76
C GLY A 62 15.61 19.22 -6.72
N SER A 63 16.63 19.90 -6.22
CA SER A 63 17.62 20.63 -7.03
C SER A 63 18.47 19.68 -7.87
N ASP A 64 18.64 19.96 -9.16
CA ASP A 64 19.59 19.26 -10.03
C ASP A 64 21.05 19.73 -9.87
N GLU A 65 21.27 20.83 -9.13
CA GLU A 65 22.59 21.44 -8.92
C GLU A 65 23.13 21.21 -7.49
N ILE A 66 22.25 21.12 -6.48
CA ILE A 66 22.64 21.12 -5.07
C ILE A 66 22.31 19.78 -4.41
N TYR A 67 23.34 19.14 -3.86
CA TYR A 67 23.26 17.81 -3.27
C TYR A 67 23.77 17.81 -1.82
N VAL A 68 23.13 17.03 -0.98
CA VAL A 68 23.53 16.75 0.41
C VAL A 68 23.59 15.23 0.57
N ASN A 69 24.72 14.69 1.03
CA ASN A 69 25.01 13.25 1.09
C ASN A 69 24.69 12.51 -0.21
N GLY A 70 25.03 13.10 -1.36
CA GLY A 70 24.77 12.52 -2.69
C GLY A 70 23.30 12.52 -3.13
N LYS A 71 22.39 13.15 -2.39
CA LYS A 71 20.97 13.30 -2.77
C LYS A 71 20.62 14.76 -2.99
N ALA A 72 19.84 15.03 -4.03
CA ALA A 72 19.37 16.37 -4.36
C ALA A 72 18.61 17.01 -3.18
N VAL A 73 18.88 18.29 -2.91
CA VAL A 73 18.21 19.06 -1.85
C VAL A 73 16.77 19.37 -2.27
N VAL A 74 15.83 19.19 -1.34
CA VAL A 74 14.40 19.44 -1.55
C VAL A 74 14.05 20.87 -1.14
N ARG A 75 13.27 21.55 -1.98
CA ARG A 75 12.91 22.96 -1.83
C ARG A 75 11.40 23.16 -1.92
N VAL A 76 10.94 24.33 -1.51
CA VAL A 76 9.58 24.79 -1.80
C VAL A 76 9.28 24.69 -3.30
N GLY A 77 8.16 24.06 -3.65
CA GLY A 77 7.73 23.82 -5.02
C GLY A 77 8.10 22.46 -5.60
N ASP A 78 8.98 21.68 -4.95
CA ASP A 78 9.34 20.33 -5.39
C ASP A 78 8.23 19.30 -5.03
N CYS A 79 7.98 18.32 -5.91
CA CYS A 79 6.89 17.36 -5.74
C CYS A 79 7.22 16.20 -4.78
N LEU A 80 6.18 15.66 -4.15
CA LEU A 80 6.18 14.36 -3.49
C LEU A 80 5.55 13.30 -4.41
N ASP A 81 5.90 12.03 -4.21
CA ASP A 81 5.42 10.88 -5.01
C ASP A 81 3.91 10.57 -4.86
N CYS A 82 3.22 11.28 -3.96
CA CYS A 82 1.77 11.24 -3.78
C CYS A 82 1.02 12.40 -4.47
N GLY A 83 1.72 13.36 -5.08
CA GLY A 83 1.13 14.52 -5.74
C GLY A 83 1.08 15.79 -4.88
N SER A 84 1.43 15.73 -3.59
CA SER A 84 1.65 16.93 -2.78
C SER A 84 2.91 17.69 -3.24
N VAL A 85 2.99 18.97 -2.89
CA VAL A 85 4.14 19.84 -3.18
C VAL A 85 4.67 20.44 -1.88
N VAL A 86 5.99 20.59 -1.76
CA VAL A 86 6.61 21.25 -0.58
C VAL A 86 6.18 22.72 -0.53
N LYS A 87 5.67 23.18 0.62
CA LYS A 87 5.03 24.49 0.78
C LYS A 87 5.86 25.47 1.61
N THR A 88 6.58 25.01 2.61
CA THR A 88 7.42 25.86 3.46
C THR A 88 8.89 25.44 3.41
N GLY A 89 9.77 26.37 3.77
CA GLY A 89 11.21 26.14 3.84
C GLY A 89 11.89 27.17 4.76
N SER A 90 13.20 27.07 4.88
CA SER A 90 14.01 28.05 5.59
C SER A 90 14.15 29.35 4.80
N MET A 91 13.97 30.47 5.49
CA MET A 91 14.31 31.80 4.98
C MET A 91 15.82 32.08 4.95
N ALA A 92 16.64 31.23 5.58
CA ALA A 92 18.08 31.42 5.71
C ALA A 92 18.86 30.84 4.52
N LEU A 93 18.31 29.85 3.80
CA LEU A 93 19.00 29.21 2.68
C LEU A 93 18.06 28.92 1.51
N PHE A 94 18.48 29.36 0.33
CA PHE A 94 17.81 29.10 -0.94
C PHE A 94 18.73 28.27 -1.83
N ALA A 95 18.18 27.26 -2.49
CA ALA A 95 18.91 26.43 -3.45
C ALA A 95 18.45 26.70 -4.90
N GLY A 96 19.45 26.77 -5.79
CA GLY A 96 19.29 26.96 -7.24
C GLY A 96 19.01 25.69 -8.01
N GLY A 97 19.13 25.74 -9.34
CA GLY A 97 18.84 24.64 -10.24
C GLY A 97 17.38 24.47 -10.65
N LYS A 98 17.17 23.67 -11.68
CA LYS A 98 15.86 23.16 -12.10
C LYS A 98 15.43 22.05 -11.15
N LYS A 99 14.31 21.39 -11.47
CA LYS A 99 13.88 20.17 -10.80
C LYS A 99 14.67 19.01 -11.38
N THR A 100 15.17 18.12 -10.52
CA THR A 100 15.69 16.82 -10.95
C THR A 100 14.66 16.14 -11.85
N PRO A 101 15.07 15.52 -12.97
CA PRO A 101 14.14 14.69 -13.73
C PRO A 101 13.60 13.59 -12.81
N LYS A 102 12.33 13.21 -12.98
CA LYS A 102 11.78 12.04 -12.31
C LYS A 102 12.69 10.85 -12.64
N LYS A 103 13.36 10.30 -11.63
CA LYS A 103 14.37 9.24 -11.85
C LYS A 103 13.77 8.12 -12.68
N ALA A 104 14.45 7.73 -13.77
CA ALA A 104 14.16 6.47 -14.43
C ALA A 104 14.40 5.32 -13.43
N PRO A 105 13.62 4.22 -13.48
CA PRO A 105 13.63 3.17 -12.46
C PRO A 105 15.01 2.56 -12.15
N GLU A 106 15.97 2.62 -13.07
CA GLU A 106 17.23 1.87 -13.00
C GLU A 106 18.31 2.46 -12.08
N GLU A 107 18.24 3.74 -11.65
CA GLU A 107 19.32 4.36 -10.85
C GLU A 107 19.00 4.48 -9.34
N ALA A 108 17.95 3.81 -8.85
CA ALA A 108 17.51 3.86 -7.46
C ALA A 108 18.00 2.65 -6.63
N GLU A 109 19.27 2.26 -6.75
CA GLU A 109 19.74 0.92 -6.33
C GLU A 109 19.72 0.61 -4.82
N ASP A 110 19.46 1.58 -3.92
CA ASP A 110 19.57 1.33 -2.46
C ASP A 110 18.34 1.76 -1.62
N ARG A 111 17.21 2.12 -2.23
CA ARG A 111 15.99 2.48 -1.46
C ARG A 111 14.75 1.76 -1.99
N PRO A 112 13.93 1.17 -1.10
CA PRO A 112 12.73 0.46 -1.54
C PRO A 112 11.77 1.39 -2.26
N ASN A 113 11.30 0.96 -3.44
CA ASN A 113 10.28 1.69 -4.17
C ASN A 113 8.96 1.74 -3.37
N ARG A 114 8.00 2.56 -3.79
CA ARG A 114 6.75 2.78 -3.05
C ARG A 114 6.04 1.47 -2.68
N ALA A 115 6.01 0.48 -3.58
CA ALA A 115 5.36 -0.80 -3.31
C ALA A 115 6.09 -1.60 -2.23
N GLU A 116 7.42 -1.60 -2.24
CA GLU A 116 8.21 -2.25 -1.20
C GLU A 116 8.00 -1.58 0.17
N ARG A 117 7.94 -0.24 0.23
CA ARG A 117 7.59 0.49 1.45
C ARG A 117 6.20 0.13 1.96
N GLN A 118 5.20 0.12 1.08
CA GLN A 118 3.84 -0.31 1.41
C GLN A 118 3.81 -1.77 1.92
N ASN A 119 4.59 -2.66 1.32
CA ASN A 119 4.67 -4.07 1.70
C ASN A 119 5.33 -4.32 3.06
N LYS A 120 6.14 -3.40 3.58
CA LYS A 120 6.79 -3.55 4.91
C LYS A 120 5.78 -3.73 6.05
N VAL A 121 4.57 -3.19 5.91
CA VAL A 121 3.48 -3.35 6.90
C VAL A 121 3.16 -4.83 7.19
N LEU A 122 3.33 -5.70 6.19
CA LEU A 122 3.05 -7.14 6.29
C LEU A 122 4.00 -7.88 7.24
N LEU A 123 5.17 -7.30 7.52
CA LEU A 123 6.18 -7.89 8.39
C LEU A 123 5.86 -7.69 9.87
N LYS A 124 5.05 -6.68 10.21
CA LYS A 124 4.72 -6.28 11.59
C LYS A 124 3.78 -7.27 12.31
N MET A 125 2.92 -7.98 11.58
CA MET A 125 2.02 -8.98 12.14
C MET A 125 2.33 -10.38 11.60
N LYS A 126 2.17 -11.41 12.45
CA LYS A 126 2.43 -12.82 12.12
C LYS A 126 1.11 -13.61 12.15
N PRO A 127 0.64 -14.15 11.01
CA PRO A 127 -0.65 -14.88 10.95
C PRO A 127 -0.62 -16.29 11.57
N GLY A 128 0.52 -16.72 12.13
CA GLY A 128 0.72 -18.11 12.57
C GLY A 128 1.10 -19.04 11.40
N LYS A 129 1.08 -20.36 11.65
CA LYS A 129 1.40 -21.37 10.64
C LYS A 129 0.23 -21.54 9.70
N MET A 130 0.44 -21.31 8.41
CA MET A 130 -0.57 -21.46 7.35
C MET A 130 -0.10 -22.51 6.33
N PRO A 131 -0.48 -23.80 6.49
CA PRO A 131 -0.02 -24.87 5.61
C PRO A 131 -0.44 -24.66 4.15
N ARG A 132 -1.68 -24.21 3.91
CA ARG A 132 -2.19 -23.94 2.56
C ARG A 132 -1.41 -22.83 1.86
N ALA A 133 -1.26 -21.66 2.49
CA ALA A 133 -0.42 -20.58 1.96
C ALA A 133 1.01 -21.02 1.63
N SER A 134 1.59 -21.93 2.43
CA SER A 134 2.96 -22.43 2.22
C SER A 134 3.11 -23.27 0.94
N VAL A 135 2.01 -23.77 0.37
CA VAL A 135 1.97 -24.51 -0.89
C VAL A 135 1.47 -23.63 -2.02
N GLU A 136 0.35 -22.92 -1.81
CA GLU A 136 -0.31 -22.14 -2.87
C GLU A 136 0.50 -20.91 -3.29
N ALA A 137 1.12 -20.19 -2.34
CA ALA A 137 1.87 -18.98 -2.71
C ALA A 137 3.11 -19.29 -3.59
N PRO A 138 3.93 -20.32 -3.31
CA PRO A 138 4.96 -20.76 -4.25
C PRO A 138 4.40 -21.19 -5.61
N MET A 139 3.30 -21.94 -5.64
CA MET A 139 2.66 -22.39 -6.89
C MET A 139 2.19 -21.21 -7.74
N ASP A 140 1.71 -20.16 -7.10
CA ASP A 140 1.18 -18.97 -7.77
C ASP A 140 2.23 -17.91 -8.11
N ARG A 141 3.48 -18.06 -7.63
CA ARG A 141 4.54 -17.04 -7.73
C ARG A 141 4.71 -16.46 -9.13
N ALA A 142 4.73 -17.31 -10.15
CA ALA A 142 4.92 -16.87 -11.54
C ALA A 142 3.75 -16.01 -12.06
N ARG A 143 2.51 -16.29 -11.64
CA ARG A 143 1.33 -15.47 -11.97
C ARG A 143 1.36 -14.16 -11.19
N ALA A 144 1.68 -14.23 -9.91
CA ALA A 144 1.82 -13.06 -9.04
C ALA A 144 2.88 -12.07 -9.59
N GLN A 145 4.03 -12.57 -10.07
CA GLN A 145 5.09 -11.73 -10.66
C GLN A 145 4.60 -10.94 -11.89
N LYS A 146 3.79 -11.56 -12.76
CA LYS A 146 3.24 -10.89 -13.94
C LYS A 146 2.24 -9.77 -13.58
N LEU A 147 1.63 -9.86 -12.40
CA LEU A 147 0.63 -8.91 -11.91
C LEU A 147 1.20 -7.81 -11.02
N VAL A 148 2.52 -7.77 -10.79
CA VAL A 148 3.16 -6.70 -10.01
C VAL A 148 2.82 -5.30 -10.54
N PRO A 149 2.82 -4.99 -11.86
CA PRO A 149 2.43 -3.66 -12.34
C PRO A 149 0.98 -3.29 -11.98
N LEU A 150 0.05 -4.23 -12.09
CA LEU A 150 -1.35 -4.04 -11.68
C LEU A 150 -1.45 -3.80 -10.17
N ALA A 151 -0.73 -4.60 -9.37
CA ALA A 151 -0.71 -4.49 -7.92
C ALA A 151 -0.09 -3.17 -7.44
N LYS A 152 0.97 -2.68 -8.09
CA LYS A 152 1.57 -1.34 -7.84
C LYS A 152 0.53 -0.25 -8.10
N LYS A 153 -0.15 -0.30 -9.25
CA LYS A 153 -1.18 0.67 -9.63
C LYS A 153 -2.35 0.70 -8.63
N LEU A 154 -2.92 -0.46 -8.33
CA LEU A 154 -4.07 -0.56 -7.44
C LEU A 154 -3.69 -0.34 -5.97
N GLY A 155 -2.50 -0.77 -5.54
CA GLY A 155 -2.01 -0.51 -4.19
C GLY A 155 -1.70 0.97 -3.95
N ALA A 156 -1.27 1.71 -4.96
CA ALA A 156 -1.16 3.17 -4.87
C ALA A 156 -2.54 3.84 -4.77
N LYS A 157 -3.51 3.40 -5.58
CA LYS A 157 -4.87 3.99 -5.65
C LYS A 157 -5.75 3.68 -4.44
N TYR A 158 -5.73 2.42 -3.98
CA TYR A 158 -6.58 1.91 -2.90
C TYR A 158 -5.81 1.69 -1.59
N GLY A 159 -4.50 1.94 -1.56
CA GLY A 159 -3.69 2.02 -0.32
C GLY A 159 -3.61 0.72 0.45
N ILE A 160 -3.97 -0.37 -0.23
CA ILE A 160 -3.65 -1.75 0.11
C ILE A 160 -2.17 -2.00 -0.24
N PRO A 161 -1.41 -2.71 0.60
CA PRO A 161 -0.09 -3.18 0.21
C PRO A 161 -0.18 -4.03 -1.07
N PRO A 162 0.61 -3.73 -2.12
CA PRO A 162 0.54 -4.47 -3.38
C PRO A 162 0.66 -5.99 -3.22
N ALA A 163 1.49 -6.48 -2.31
CA ALA A 163 1.60 -7.91 -2.04
C ALA A 163 0.35 -8.49 -1.34
N LEU A 164 -0.38 -7.68 -0.56
CA LEU A 164 -1.63 -8.10 0.07
C LEU A 164 -2.75 -8.29 -0.97
N LEU A 165 -2.82 -7.39 -1.96
CA LEU A 165 -3.72 -7.55 -3.11
C LEU A 165 -3.41 -8.84 -3.88
N LEU A 166 -2.14 -9.15 -4.11
CA LEU A 166 -1.74 -10.43 -4.74
C LEU A 166 -2.08 -11.63 -3.83
N GLY A 167 -1.93 -11.50 -2.52
CA GLY A 167 -2.37 -12.50 -1.55
C GLY A 167 -3.87 -12.80 -1.65
N LEU A 168 -4.68 -11.75 -1.79
CA LEU A 168 -6.14 -11.85 -1.98
C LEU A 168 -6.46 -12.59 -3.29
N ALA A 169 -5.93 -12.14 -4.43
CA ALA A 169 -6.15 -12.80 -5.73
C ALA A 169 -5.69 -14.28 -5.75
N SER A 170 -4.61 -14.59 -5.04
CA SER A 170 -4.16 -15.99 -4.87
C SER A 170 -5.18 -16.81 -4.07
N ARG A 171 -5.68 -16.28 -2.95
CA ARG A 171 -6.69 -16.97 -2.13
C ARG A 171 -8.00 -17.16 -2.88
N GLU A 172 -8.44 -16.14 -3.60
CA GLU A 172 -9.75 -16.14 -4.26
C GLU A 172 -9.82 -17.11 -5.42
N SER A 173 -8.81 -17.15 -6.28
CA SER A 173 -8.90 -17.94 -7.50
C SER A 173 -7.60 -18.60 -7.94
N GLY A 174 -6.54 -18.51 -7.14
CA GLY A 174 -5.19 -18.90 -7.58
C GLY A 174 -4.77 -18.11 -8.82
N PHE A 175 -5.14 -16.82 -8.89
CA PHE A 175 -5.01 -15.97 -10.07
C PHE A 175 -5.70 -16.55 -11.32
N GLY A 176 -6.92 -17.09 -11.16
CA GLY A 176 -7.71 -17.67 -12.24
C GLY A 176 -7.65 -19.19 -12.39
N ARG A 177 -6.72 -19.88 -11.73
CA ARG A 177 -6.60 -21.35 -11.80
C ARG A 177 -7.84 -22.09 -11.32
N HIS A 178 -8.64 -21.45 -10.47
CA HIS A 178 -9.85 -22.02 -9.90
C HIS A 178 -11.12 -21.39 -10.50
N LEU A 179 -11.03 -20.82 -11.70
CA LEU A 179 -12.18 -20.35 -12.46
C LEU A 179 -12.59 -21.39 -13.51
N ARG A 180 -13.89 -21.44 -13.79
CA ARG A 180 -14.46 -22.11 -14.96
C ARG A 180 -14.26 -21.24 -16.20
N ALA A 181 -14.60 -21.79 -17.37
CA ALA A 181 -14.45 -21.09 -18.66
C ALA A 181 -15.34 -19.82 -18.76
N ASP A 182 -16.44 -19.76 -18.02
CA ASP A 182 -17.34 -18.59 -17.94
C ASP A 182 -16.82 -17.47 -17.02
N GLY A 183 -15.67 -17.67 -16.36
CA GLY A 183 -15.06 -16.70 -15.45
C GLY A 183 -15.55 -16.77 -14.00
N TYR A 184 -16.49 -17.66 -13.68
CA TYR A 184 -16.96 -17.87 -12.31
C TYR A 184 -16.12 -18.93 -11.57
N GLY A 185 -16.20 -18.93 -10.25
CA GLY A 185 -15.50 -19.90 -9.41
C GLY A 185 -15.87 -21.34 -9.71
N LYS A 186 -14.86 -22.21 -9.62
CA LYS A 186 -15.04 -23.68 -9.69
C LYS A 186 -15.73 -24.23 -8.44
N TYR A 187 -15.48 -23.61 -7.29
CA TYR A 187 -15.97 -24.04 -5.99
C TYR A 187 -16.99 -23.06 -5.38
N ASP A 188 -17.11 -21.87 -5.96
CA ASP A 188 -18.08 -20.84 -5.64
C ASP A 188 -18.75 -20.38 -6.95
N PRO A 189 -20.00 -20.79 -7.23
CA PRO A 189 -20.69 -20.43 -8.46
C PRO A 189 -21.15 -18.96 -8.51
N ASP A 190 -21.04 -18.23 -7.40
CA ASP A 190 -21.51 -16.85 -7.26
C ASP A 190 -20.35 -15.86 -7.35
N GLY A 191 -19.13 -16.29 -6.99
CA GLY A 191 -17.89 -15.55 -7.18
C GLY A 191 -17.44 -15.40 -8.64
N TYR A 192 -17.31 -14.17 -9.13
CA TYR A 192 -16.82 -13.85 -10.46
C TYR A 192 -15.37 -13.36 -10.48
N GLY A 193 -14.58 -13.86 -11.44
CA GLY A 193 -13.27 -13.35 -11.79
C GLY A 193 -12.17 -13.56 -10.74
N MET A 194 -11.01 -12.95 -10.99
CA MET A 194 -9.77 -13.20 -10.24
C MET A 194 -9.89 -12.95 -8.72
N PHE A 195 -10.74 -12.00 -8.34
CA PHE A 195 -11.02 -11.61 -6.96
C PHE A 195 -12.38 -12.09 -6.44
N GLN A 196 -13.06 -12.99 -7.18
CA GLN A 196 -14.35 -13.61 -6.80
C GLN A 196 -15.37 -12.59 -6.26
N VAL A 197 -15.69 -11.57 -7.07
CA VAL A 197 -16.76 -10.62 -6.71
C VAL A 197 -18.09 -11.36 -6.74
N ASP A 198 -18.78 -11.41 -5.61
CA ASP A 198 -20.06 -12.10 -5.45
C ASP A 198 -21.18 -11.42 -6.25
N LYS A 199 -21.80 -12.18 -7.15
CA LYS A 199 -22.85 -11.70 -8.05
C LYS A 199 -24.18 -11.40 -7.34
N GLU A 200 -24.43 -11.99 -6.18
CA GLU A 200 -25.67 -11.78 -5.41
C GLU A 200 -25.72 -10.36 -4.80
N PHE A 201 -24.55 -9.81 -4.47
CA PHE A 201 -24.42 -8.47 -3.89
C PHE A 201 -23.97 -7.41 -4.89
N HIS A 202 -23.30 -7.81 -5.98
CA HIS A 202 -22.71 -6.89 -6.94
C HIS A 202 -22.88 -7.36 -8.38
N LYS A 203 -23.23 -6.46 -9.30
CA LYS A 203 -23.14 -6.75 -10.73
C LYS A 203 -21.66 -6.78 -11.15
N PRO A 204 -21.10 -7.92 -11.63
CA PRO A 204 -19.70 -7.98 -12.03
C PRO A 204 -19.39 -7.04 -13.21
N LYS A 205 -18.19 -6.45 -13.22
CA LYS A 205 -17.74 -5.47 -14.21
C LYS A 205 -16.51 -5.97 -14.98
N GLY A 206 -16.54 -5.77 -16.30
CA GLY A 206 -15.47 -6.19 -17.18
C GLY A 206 -15.31 -7.71 -17.26
N GLY A 207 -14.24 -8.17 -17.91
CA GLY A 207 -13.88 -9.60 -17.94
C GLY A 207 -13.20 -10.07 -16.65
N PRO A 208 -13.07 -11.39 -16.41
CA PRO A 208 -12.63 -11.97 -15.13
C PRO A 208 -11.20 -11.61 -14.71
N PHE A 209 -10.38 -11.14 -15.66
CA PHE A 209 -8.99 -10.69 -15.45
C PHE A 209 -8.78 -9.20 -15.77
N SER A 210 -9.85 -8.47 -16.08
CA SER A 210 -9.77 -7.09 -16.55
C SER A 210 -9.40 -6.12 -15.44
N LEU A 211 -8.92 -4.94 -15.83
CA LEU A 211 -8.70 -3.83 -14.89
C LEU A 211 -10.00 -3.38 -14.23
N ASP A 212 -11.13 -3.36 -14.97
CA ASP A 212 -12.43 -2.98 -14.43
C ASP A 212 -12.87 -3.92 -13.29
N HIS A 213 -12.64 -5.23 -13.46
CA HIS A 213 -12.89 -6.24 -12.43
C HIS A 213 -12.01 -6.02 -11.20
N ALA A 214 -10.71 -5.81 -11.43
CA ALA A 214 -9.75 -5.57 -10.35
C ALA A 214 -10.07 -4.27 -9.58
N GLU A 215 -10.46 -3.20 -10.29
CA GLU A 215 -10.92 -1.96 -9.66
C GLU A 215 -12.21 -2.15 -8.87
N GLN A 216 -13.17 -2.93 -9.38
CA GLN A 216 -14.40 -3.24 -8.64
C GLN A 216 -14.10 -3.94 -7.32
N ALA A 217 -13.30 -5.01 -7.34
CA ALA A 217 -12.92 -5.73 -6.14
C ALA A 217 -12.21 -4.82 -5.12
N MET A 218 -11.33 -3.93 -5.59
CA MET A 218 -10.62 -2.99 -4.72
C MET A 218 -11.53 -1.90 -4.14
N ARG A 219 -12.60 -1.50 -4.84
CA ARG A 219 -13.63 -0.61 -4.26
C ARG A 219 -14.39 -1.30 -3.14
N ILE A 220 -14.83 -2.54 -3.35
CA ILE A 220 -15.51 -3.35 -2.33
C ILE A 220 -14.60 -3.51 -1.09
N TRP A 221 -13.33 -3.86 -1.30
CA TRP A 221 -12.36 -3.94 -0.21
C TRP A 221 -12.14 -2.59 0.48
N SER A 222 -12.05 -1.48 -0.28
CA SER A 222 -11.87 -0.14 0.28
C SER A 222 -13.06 0.28 1.13
N ASP A 223 -14.30 0.00 0.70
CA ASP A 223 -15.50 0.27 1.47
C ASP A 223 -15.53 -0.58 2.75
N THR A 224 -15.16 -1.85 2.65
CA THR A 224 -14.97 -2.74 3.80
C THR A 224 -13.94 -2.17 4.79
N TYR A 225 -12.79 -1.70 4.30
CA TYR A 225 -11.75 -1.08 5.14
C TYR A 225 -12.28 0.16 5.87
N LYS A 226 -13.04 1.04 5.17
CA LYS A 226 -13.66 2.22 5.78
C LYS A 226 -14.64 1.83 6.89
N SER A 227 -15.50 0.82 6.66
CA SER A 227 -16.42 0.30 7.68
C SER A 227 -15.69 -0.29 8.89
N VAL A 228 -14.62 -1.08 8.67
CA VAL A 228 -13.81 -1.63 9.76
C VAL A 228 -13.11 -0.53 10.55
N LYS A 229 -12.53 0.48 9.88
CA LYS A 229 -11.90 1.63 10.54
C LYS A 229 -12.90 2.43 11.38
N ALA A 230 -14.12 2.63 10.88
CA ALA A 230 -15.17 3.33 11.61
C ALA A 230 -15.62 2.55 12.86
N ALA A 231 -15.72 1.21 12.77
CA ALA A 231 -16.08 0.35 13.90
C ALA A 231 -14.94 0.19 14.92
N HIS A 232 -13.68 0.30 14.47
CA HIS A 232 -12.49 0.00 15.26
C HIS A 232 -11.42 1.12 15.19
N PRO A 233 -11.74 2.36 15.60
CA PRO A 233 -10.87 3.51 15.39
C PRO A 233 -9.54 3.44 16.16
N SER A 234 -9.44 2.59 17.19
CA SER A 234 -8.24 2.39 17.99
C SER A 234 -7.29 1.31 17.45
N TRP A 235 -7.68 0.58 16.41
CA TRP A 235 -6.85 -0.46 15.83
C TRP A 235 -5.70 0.15 15.02
N THR A 236 -4.54 -0.52 15.05
CA THR A 236 -3.41 -0.10 14.22
C THR A 236 -3.72 -0.34 12.73
N ARG A 237 -2.98 0.32 11.83
CA ARG A 237 -3.12 0.12 10.38
C ARG A 237 -3.04 -1.35 9.98
N GLU A 238 -2.10 -2.10 10.54
CA GLU A 238 -1.91 -3.52 10.24
C GLU A 238 -3.14 -4.35 10.66
N GLN A 239 -3.72 -4.03 11.82
CA GLN A 239 -4.92 -4.69 12.33
C GLN A 239 -6.16 -4.35 11.50
N LEU A 240 -6.29 -3.10 11.06
CA LEU A 240 -7.35 -2.67 10.13
C LEU A 240 -7.23 -3.37 8.79
N LEU A 241 -6.02 -3.51 8.24
CA LEU A 241 -5.78 -4.28 7.01
C LEU A 241 -6.20 -5.75 7.21
N ALA A 242 -5.79 -6.40 8.29
CA ALA A 242 -6.18 -7.79 8.58
C ALA A 242 -7.71 -7.94 8.71
N GLY A 243 -8.35 -7.06 9.50
CA GLY A 243 -9.80 -7.01 9.66
C GLY A 243 -10.54 -6.76 8.34
N SER A 244 -10.05 -5.87 7.50
CA SER A 244 -10.66 -5.60 6.19
C SER A 244 -10.57 -6.77 5.21
N ILE A 245 -9.52 -7.59 5.29
CA ILE A 245 -9.40 -8.81 4.48
C ILE A 245 -10.37 -9.88 5.00
N ALA A 246 -10.53 -10.04 6.32
CA ALA A 246 -11.55 -10.93 6.87
C ALA A 246 -12.96 -10.45 6.47
N GLY A 247 -13.21 -9.14 6.63
CA GLY A 247 -14.45 -8.46 6.26
C GLY A 247 -14.83 -8.58 4.78
N TYR A 248 -13.84 -8.68 3.88
CA TYR A 248 -14.09 -8.89 2.46
C TYR A 248 -14.77 -10.24 2.21
N ASN A 249 -14.47 -11.26 3.02
CA ASN A 249 -15.03 -12.60 2.88
C ASN A 249 -16.39 -12.77 3.57
N PHE A 250 -16.55 -12.23 4.79
CA PHE A 250 -17.75 -12.49 5.61
C PHE A 250 -18.54 -11.24 6.01
N GLY A 251 -18.23 -10.08 5.43
CA GLY A 251 -18.81 -8.79 5.78
C GLY A 251 -18.16 -8.12 7.00
N SER A 252 -18.09 -6.79 6.97
CA SER A 252 -17.44 -5.98 8.02
C SER A 252 -18.08 -6.11 9.42
N GLY A 253 -19.37 -6.48 9.49
CA GLY A 253 -20.09 -6.67 10.77
C GLY A 253 -19.62 -7.88 11.59
N ASN A 254 -18.83 -8.78 10.99
CA ASN A 254 -18.25 -9.95 11.64
C ASN A 254 -16.79 -9.72 12.09
N VAL A 255 -16.19 -8.59 11.73
CA VAL A 255 -14.86 -8.17 12.23
C VAL A 255 -15.01 -7.70 13.68
N ARG A 256 -14.88 -8.61 14.65
CA ARG A 256 -15.15 -8.32 16.08
C ARG A 256 -13.94 -8.48 16.99
N THR A 257 -12.97 -9.30 16.60
CA THR A 257 -11.80 -9.59 17.42
C THR A 257 -10.56 -8.85 16.94
N GLN A 258 -9.92 -8.09 17.83
CA GLN A 258 -8.67 -7.39 17.49
C GLN A 258 -7.51 -8.38 17.35
N PRO A 259 -6.82 -8.44 16.19
CA PRO A 259 -5.71 -9.37 15.97
C PRO A 259 -4.42 -8.82 16.59
N ARG A 260 -4.17 -9.11 17.86
CA ARG A 260 -2.96 -8.68 18.60
C ARG A 260 -1.82 -9.68 18.46
N ASP A 261 -2.16 -10.95 18.27
CA ASP A 261 -1.27 -12.09 18.12
C ASP A 261 -1.94 -13.16 17.24
N SER A 262 -1.27 -14.28 17.00
CA SER A 262 -1.81 -15.34 16.15
C SER A 262 -3.08 -16.00 16.70
N ALA A 263 -3.28 -16.01 18.02
CA ALA A 263 -4.44 -16.67 18.64
C ALA A 263 -5.68 -15.79 18.53
N SER A 264 -5.56 -14.50 18.84
CA SER A 264 -6.61 -13.51 18.64
C SER A 264 -6.93 -13.27 17.17
N TRP A 265 -5.93 -13.38 16.28
CA TRP A 265 -6.19 -13.34 14.84
C TRP A 265 -6.92 -14.60 14.35
N ALA A 266 -6.67 -15.78 14.91
CA ALA A 266 -7.50 -16.94 14.60
C ALA A 266 -8.98 -16.69 14.91
N LYS A 267 -9.25 -16.11 16.09
CA LYS A 267 -10.62 -15.69 16.49
C LYS A 267 -11.21 -14.54 15.67
N LEU A 268 -10.39 -13.77 14.95
CA LEU A 268 -10.89 -12.79 13.99
C LEU A 268 -11.46 -13.48 12.75
N ASP A 269 -10.86 -14.60 12.35
CA ASP A 269 -11.27 -15.36 11.17
C ASP A 269 -12.41 -16.35 11.46
N ASP A 270 -12.88 -16.51 12.70
CA ASP A 270 -13.99 -17.42 13.04
C ASP A 270 -15.25 -17.07 12.20
N GLY A 271 -15.71 -18.02 11.40
CA GLY A 271 -16.83 -17.86 10.47
C GLY A 271 -16.45 -17.36 9.08
N SER A 272 -15.18 -17.04 8.83
CA SER A 272 -14.67 -16.84 7.47
C SER A 272 -14.46 -18.18 6.77
N ALA A 273 -14.33 -18.19 5.44
CA ALA A 273 -14.10 -19.41 4.69
C ALA A 273 -12.87 -20.16 5.22
N GLY A 274 -13.07 -21.34 5.81
CA GLY A 274 -12.02 -22.18 6.40
C GLY A 274 -11.46 -21.67 7.74
N ASP A 275 -12.11 -20.69 8.38
CA ASP A 275 -11.72 -20.06 9.64
C ASP A 275 -10.26 -19.53 9.66
N ASP A 276 -9.72 -19.24 8.47
CA ASP A 276 -8.33 -18.85 8.27
C ASP A 276 -8.14 -17.77 7.19
N TYR A 277 -9.23 -17.18 6.69
CA TYR A 277 -9.21 -16.43 5.44
C TYR A 277 -8.18 -15.30 5.44
N SER A 278 -8.24 -14.39 6.42
CA SER A 278 -7.33 -13.24 6.44
C SER A 278 -5.90 -13.63 6.79
N ARG A 279 -5.71 -14.62 7.67
CA ARG A 279 -4.38 -15.15 8.02
C ARG A 279 -3.71 -15.84 6.84
N ASP A 280 -4.43 -16.64 6.07
CA ASP A 280 -3.90 -17.33 4.89
C ASP A 280 -3.56 -16.32 3.79
N VAL A 281 -4.46 -15.37 3.48
CA VAL A 281 -4.17 -14.25 2.57
C VAL A 281 -2.90 -13.50 2.99
N TRP A 282 -2.78 -13.17 4.28
CA TRP A 282 -1.61 -12.46 4.80
C TRP A 282 -0.33 -13.29 4.71
N ALA A 283 -0.40 -14.60 4.93
CA ALA A 283 0.75 -15.50 4.78
C ALA A 283 1.21 -15.58 3.32
N ARG A 284 0.28 -15.67 2.37
CA ARG A 284 0.59 -15.59 0.93
C ARG A 284 1.21 -14.24 0.56
N ALA A 285 0.64 -13.15 1.07
CA ALA A 285 1.16 -11.79 0.87
C ALA A 285 2.59 -11.62 1.39
N ARG A 286 2.89 -12.15 2.59
CA ARG A 286 4.25 -12.15 3.16
C ARG A 286 5.24 -12.97 2.33
N TYR A 287 4.78 -14.02 1.64
CA TYR A 287 5.62 -14.75 0.69
C TYR A 287 5.90 -13.88 -0.54
N PHE A 288 4.87 -13.29 -1.16
CA PHE A 288 5.02 -12.45 -2.34
C PHE A 288 5.87 -11.21 -2.09
N SER A 289 5.71 -10.55 -0.94
CA SER A 289 6.52 -9.36 -0.61
C SER A 289 8.02 -9.64 -0.56
N LYS A 290 8.42 -10.89 -0.27
CA LYS A 290 9.83 -11.30 -0.18
C LYS A 290 10.38 -11.98 -1.42
N ARG A 291 9.51 -12.47 -2.31
CA ARG A 291 9.89 -13.39 -3.41
C ARG A 291 9.62 -12.83 -4.79
N LEU A 292 8.89 -11.72 -4.89
CA LEU A 292 8.67 -11.02 -6.14
C LEU A 292 9.64 -9.85 -6.28
N LYS A 293 9.94 -9.53 -7.53
CA LYS A 293 10.62 -8.29 -7.93
C LYS A 293 9.60 -7.16 -7.95
N TRP A 294 9.87 -6.10 -7.20
CA TRP A 294 8.96 -4.96 -7.01
C TRP A 294 9.46 -3.67 -7.67
N ASP A 295 10.73 -3.63 -8.03
CA ASP A 295 11.44 -2.62 -8.82
C ASP A 295 10.69 -2.27 -10.12
#